data_AF-A0ABD3CW65-F1
#
_entry.id   AF-A0ABD3CW65-F1
#
_cell.length_a   1.000
_cell.length_b   1.000
_cell.length_c   1.000
_cell.angle_alpha   90.00
_cell.angle_beta   90.00
_cell.angle_gamma   90.00
#
_symmetry.space_group_name_H-M   'P 1'
#
loop_
_entity.id
_entity.type
_entity.pdbx_description
1 polymer ?
#
loop_
_entity_poly.entity_id
_entity_poly.type
_entity_poly.pdbx_seq_one_letter_code
_entity_poly.pdbx_strand_id
1 'polypeptide(L)'
;MAMRKLNTSAGILEVMGAPLSGTDLRAYVMSGGGVSLKNIHPRLRSKRCFLIFPISGSERKGLVSVEVKKKKGQYDMKLLAVDVAMASGPDQRLFLIGDEEEYRIGGGLISELRDPVVKALAAAKEFDARDELEDEEDAARELEEVEGNIGTRLKNLKEITLSSCYKVLNPL
;
A
#
# COMPACT_ATOMS: atom_id res chain seq x y z
N MET A 1 12.17 -12.38 -2.91
CA MET A 1 13.50 -12.41 -2.24
C MET A 1 13.71 -11.24 -1.30
N ALA A 2 13.46 -9.98 -1.72
CA ALA A 2 13.63 -8.80 -0.86
C ALA A 2 12.80 -8.86 0.43
N MET A 3 11.47 -9.05 0.33
CA MET A 3 10.58 -9.14 1.51
C MET A 3 10.99 -10.20 2.53
N ARG A 4 11.49 -11.35 2.07
CA ARG A 4 11.98 -12.40 2.97
C ARG A 4 13.21 -11.92 3.75
N LYS A 5 14.15 -11.22 3.11
CA LYS A 5 15.33 -10.66 3.78
C LYS A 5 14.94 -9.58 4.80
N LEU A 6 14.01 -8.70 4.43
CA LEU A 6 13.50 -7.64 5.31
C LEU A 6 12.81 -8.23 6.55
N ASN A 7 11.91 -9.20 6.37
CA ASN A 7 11.23 -9.90 7.46
C ASN A 7 12.11 -10.83 8.31
N THR A 8 13.40 -10.95 7.99
CA THR A 8 14.38 -11.67 8.81
C THR A 8 15.41 -10.74 9.44
N SER A 9 15.37 -9.45 9.13
CA SER A 9 16.35 -8.48 9.61
C SER A 9 15.90 -7.89 10.95
N ALA A 10 16.55 -8.29 12.04
CA ALA A 10 16.23 -7.79 13.38
C ALA A 10 16.23 -6.26 13.46
N GLY A 11 17.25 -5.59 12.91
CA GLY A 11 17.36 -4.13 12.97
C GLY A 11 16.29 -3.39 12.17
N ILE A 12 15.72 -4.00 11.12
CA ILE A 12 14.59 -3.38 10.41
C ILE A 12 13.29 -3.64 11.17
N LEU A 13 13.10 -4.85 11.68
CA LEU A 13 11.91 -5.22 12.45
C LEU A 13 11.81 -4.45 13.76
N GLU A 14 12.93 -4.13 14.41
CA GLU A 14 12.97 -3.31 15.62
C GLU A 14 12.48 -1.87 15.37
N VAL A 15 12.76 -1.32 14.19
CA VAL A 15 12.39 0.07 13.86
C VAL A 15 10.98 0.17 13.29
N MET A 16 10.54 -0.84 12.53
CA MET A 16 9.28 -0.78 11.79
C MET A 16 8.15 -1.61 12.42
N GLY A 17 8.48 -2.53 13.31
CA GLY A 17 7.56 -3.52 13.85
C GLY A 17 7.34 -4.71 12.91
N ALA A 18 7.13 -5.89 13.48
CA ALA A 18 6.90 -7.14 12.76
C ALA A 18 5.41 -7.52 12.71
N PRO A 19 4.93 -8.22 11.67
CA PRO A 19 5.63 -8.52 10.41
C PRO A 19 5.59 -7.34 9.44
N LEU A 20 6.52 -7.31 8.49
CA LEU A 20 6.50 -6.35 7.39
C LEU A 20 5.64 -6.88 6.24
N SER A 21 4.65 -6.09 5.87
CA SER A 21 3.75 -6.32 4.75
C SER A 21 4.08 -5.35 3.61
N GLY A 22 4.09 -5.86 2.38
CA GLY A 22 4.25 -5.02 1.19
C GLY A 22 2.89 -4.61 0.65
N THR A 23 2.86 -3.54 -0.14
CA THR A 23 1.67 -3.16 -0.92
C THR A 23 1.72 -3.72 -2.34
N ASP A 24 0.62 -3.59 -3.07
CA ASP A 24 0.55 -3.92 -4.50
C ASP A 24 1.24 -2.87 -5.39
N LEU A 25 1.38 -1.64 -4.90
CA LEU A 25 2.14 -0.59 -5.58
C LEU A 25 3.62 -0.98 -5.67
N ARG A 26 4.14 -1.10 -6.90
CA ARG A 26 5.55 -1.36 -7.19
C ARG A 26 5.94 -0.64 -8.46
N ALA A 27 7.05 0.07 -8.44
CA ALA A 27 7.62 0.69 -9.63
C ALA A 27 9.01 0.11 -9.90
N TYR A 28 9.31 -0.14 -11.17
CA TYR A 28 10.63 -0.63 -11.54
C TYR A 28 11.11 0.01 -12.84
N VAL A 29 12.43 0.11 -12.96
CA VAL A 29 13.10 0.54 -14.18
C VAL A 29 14.28 -0.39 -14.46
N MET A 30 14.43 -0.73 -15.74
CA MET A 30 15.52 -1.56 -16.21
C MET A 30 16.60 -0.67 -16.82
N SER A 31 17.86 -0.91 -16.44
CA SER A 31 19.01 -0.20 -17.00
C SER A 31 20.06 -1.17 -17.54
N GLY A 32 20.73 -0.79 -18.63
CA GLY A 32 21.66 -1.65 -19.36
C GLY A 32 21.00 -2.55 -20.40
N GLY A 33 21.72 -3.56 -20.90
CA GLY A 33 21.26 -4.42 -22.01
C GLY A 33 21.64 -3.95 -23.42
N GLY A 34 22.34 -2.81 -23.54
CA GLY A 34 22.95 -2.39 -24.79
C GLY A 34 24.20 -3.19 -25.15
N VAL A 35 24.49 -3.30 -26.45
CA VAL A 35 25.76 -3.79 -26.96
C VAL A 35 26.79 -2.66 -26.83
N SER A 36 27.86 -2.86 -26.07
CA SER A 36 28.99 -1.91 -26.02
C SER A 36 30.22 -2.53 -26.66
N LEU A 37 30.90 -1.80 -27.54
CA LEU A 37 32.23 -2.18 -28.02
C LEU A 37 33.27 -1.70 -27.01
N LYS A 38 34.04 -2.62 -26.41
CA LYS A 38 35.27 -2.29 -25.68
C LYS A 38 36.41 -2.99 -26.38
N ASN A 39 37.35 -2.21 -26.95
CA ASN A 39 38.50 -2.73 -27.71
C ASN A 39 38.08 -3.75 -28.79
N ILE A 40 37.13 -3.36 -29.67
CA ILE A 40 36.66 -4.15 -30.83
C ILE A 40 35.83 -5.42 -30.44
N HIS A 41 35.76 -5.77 -29.15
CA HIS A 41 34.94 -6.89 -28.70
C HIS A 41 33.54 -6.42 -28.26
N PRO A 42 32.45 -6.93 -28.88
CA PRO A 42 31.10 -6.65 -28.42
C PRO A 42 30.89 -7.28 -27.04
N ARG A 43 30.61 -6.44 -26.04
CA ARG A 43 30.19 -6.88 -24.71
C ARG A 43 28.72 -6.55 -24.52
N LEU A 44 27.96 -7.58 -24.16
CA LEU A 44 26.58 -7.41 -23.71
C LEU A 44 26.61 -6.92 -22.26
N ARG A 45 26.14 -5.70 -22.02
CA ARG A 45 26.05 -5.15 -20.65
C ARG A 45 24.94 -5.90 -19.91
N SER A 46 25.28 -6.46 -18.74
CA SER A 46 24.30 -7.09 -17.85
C SER A 46 23.19 -6.11 -17.47
N LYS A 47 21.94 -6.54 -17.58
CA LYS A 47 20.76 -5.77 -17.17
C LYS A 47 20.76 -5.59 -15.64
N ARG A 48 20.47 -4.36 -15.19
CA ARG A 48 20.14 -4.01 -13.82
C ARG A 48 18.65 -3.71 -13.73
N CYS A 49 18.03 -4.12 -12.63
CA CYS A 49 16.65 -3.80 -12.28
C CYS A 49 16.71 -2.96 -11.01
N PHE A 50 16.09 -1.79 -11.07
CA PHE A 50 15.85 -0.93 -9.93
C PHE A 50 14.36 -1.07 -9.62
N LEU A 51 14.03 -1.45 -8.38
CA LEU A 51 12.68 -1.71 -7.93
C LEU A 51 12.46 -0.90 -6.65
N ILE A 52 11.34 -0.17 -6.61
CA ILE A 52 10.90 0.57 -5.44
C ILE A 52 9.47 0.16 -5.09
N PHE A 53 9.18 -0.03 -3.80
CA PHE A 53 7.83 -0.35 -3.34
C PHE A 53 7.61 0.02 -1.87
N PRO A 54 6.39 0.44 -1.49
CA PRO A 54 6.04 0.69 -0.10
C PRO A 54 5.98 -0.61 0.71
N ILE A 55 6.33 -0.50 1.98
CA ILE A 55 6.11 -1.51 3.01
C ILE A 55 5.53 -0.89 4.28
N SER A 56 4.81 -1.69 5.05
CA SER A 56 4.24 -1.33 6.35
C SER A 56 4.62 -2.37 7.37
N GLY A 57 5.17 -1.94 8.50
CA GLY A 57 5.22 -2.74 9.73
C GLY A 57 4.11 -2.31 10.69
N SER A 58 4.05 -2.95 11.85
CA SER A 58 3.07 -2.64 12.89
C SER A 58 3.28 -1.26 13.53
N GLU A 59 4.50 -0.73 13.47
CA GLU A 59 4.83 0.58 14.07
C GLU A 59 5.01 1.68 13.03
N ARG A 60 5.64 1.37 11.88
CA ARG A 60 5.99 2.39 10.88
C ARG A 60 5.84 1.91 9.45
N LYS A 61 5.60 2.88 8.56
CA LYS A 61 5.63 2.70 7.10
C LYS A 61 7.00 3.08 6.56
N GLY A 62 7.35 2.52 5.41
CA GLY A 62 8.60 2.85 4.74
C GLY A 62 8.56 2.53 3.24
N LEU A 63 9.62 2.95 2.56
CA LEU A 63 9.80 2.77 1.13
C LEU A 63 11.06 1.96 0.87
N VAL A 64 10.91 0.81 0.22
CA VAL A 64 12.03 -0.08 -0.08
C VAL A 64 12.64 0.28 -1.41
N SER A 65 13.96 0.43 -1.44
CA SER A 65 14.75 0.61 -2.65
C SER A 65 15.62 -0.63 -2.89
N VAL A 66 15.48 -1.25 -4.05
CA VAL A 66 16.20 -2.48 -4.41
C VAL A 66 16.93 -2.29 -5.73
N GLU A 67 18.21 -2.68 -5.75
CA GLU A 67 18.97 -2.84 -6.98
C GLU A 67 19.37 -4.30 -7.17
N VAL A 68 19.11 -4.84 -8.35
CA VAL A 68 19.47 -6.21 -8.71
C VAL A 68 20.18 -6.23 -10.05
N LYS A 69 21.31 -6.92 -10.13
CA LYS A 69 22.05 -7.16 -11.37
C LYS A 69 21.91 -8.61 -11.80
N LYS A 70 21.50 -8.85 -13.06
CA LYS A 70 21.45 -10.21 -13.62
C LYS A 70 22.85 -10.67 -14.04
N LYS A 71 23.35 -11.76 -13.46
CA LYS A 71 24.65 -12.38 -13.79
C LYS A 71 24.47 -13.87 -14.04
N LYS A 72 24.79 -14.35 -15.25
CA LYS A 72 24.78 -15.79 -15.62
C LYS A 72 23.50 -16.54 -15.18
N GLY A 73 22.33 -15.91 -15.36
CA GLY A 73 21.04 -16.50 -14.98
C GLY A 73 20.63 -16.28 -13.51
N GLN A 74 21.52 -15.78 -12.66
CA GLN A 74 21.23 -15.45 -11.26
C GLN A 74 21.01 -13.95 -11.05
N TYR A 75 20.29 -13.63 -9.98
CA TYR A 75 20.00 -12.27 -9.55
C TYR A 75 20.89 -11.91 -8.35
N ASP A 76 21.83 -11.00 -8.59
CA ASP A 76 22.79 -10.51 -7.60
C ASP A 76 22.27 -9.16 -7.05
N MET A 77 21.74 -9.18 -5.83
CA MET A 77 21.18 -7.99 -5.17
C MET A 77 22.34 -7.09 -4.72
N LYS A 78 22.35 -5.86 -5.25
CA LYS A 78 23.40 -4.87 -5.00
C LYS A 78 23.01 -3.85 -3.94
N LEU A 79 21.72 -3.57 -3.84
CA LEU A 79 21.18 -2.65 -2.87
C LEU A 79 19.88 -3.22 -2.32
N LEU A 80 19.71 -3.14 -1.01
CA LEU A 80 18.44 -3.32 -0.32
C LEU A 80 18.41 -2.34 0.84
N ALA A 81 17.70 -1.24 0.63
CA ALA A 81 17.55 -0.16 1.59
C ALA A 81 16.07 0.10 1.88
N VAL A 82 15.79 0.60 3.08
CA VAL A 82 14.45 1.02 3.50
C VAL A 82 14.52 2.44 4.02
N ASP A 83 13.72 3.33 3.43
CA ASP A 83 13.48 4.67 3.94
C ASP A 83 12.26 4.62 4.87
N VAL A 84 12.50 4.72 6.18
CA VAL A 84 11.45 4.68 7.20
C VAL A 84 10.93 6.09 7.44
N ALA A 85 9.61 6.27 7.31
CA ALA A 85 8.97 7.54 7.60
C ALA A 85 9.06 7.83 9.10
N MET A 86 9.69 8.95 9.46
CA MET A 86 9.84 9.38 10.84
C MET A 86 8.69 10.30 11.25
N ALA A 87 8.25 10.23 12.51
CA ALA A 87 7.18 11.10 13.02
C ALA A 87 7.57 12.59 12.99
N SER A 88 8.87 12.88 13.13
CA SER A 88 9.43 14.22 13.03
C SER A 88 10.82 14.16 12.40
N GLY A 89 11.09 15.03 11.43
CA GLY A 89 12.38 15.09 10.74
C GLY A 89 12.41 14.30 9.42
N PRO A 90 13.59 14.19 8.79
CA PRO A 90 13.75 13.45 7.54
C PRO A 90 13.59 11.94 7.76
N ASP A 91 13.22 11.23 6.70
CA ASP A 91 13.18 9.77 6.69
C ASP A 91 14.52 9.17 7.10
N GLN A 92 14.47 8.10 7.90
CA GLN A 92 15.66 7.35 8.29
C GLN A 92 15.91 6.24 7.27
N ARG A 93 17.06 6.28 6.60
CA ARG A 93 17.47 5.23 5.68
C ARG A 93 18.23 4.12 6.40
N LEU A 94 17.77 2.89 6.24
CA LEU A 94 18.40 1.67 6.76
C LEU A 94 18.89 0.81 5.60
N PHE A 95 20.17 0.45 5.61
CA PHE A 95 20.77 -0.44 4.62
C PHE A 95 20.86 -1.87 5.15
N LEU A 96 20.27 -2.82 4.41
CA LEU A 96 20.47 -4.25 4.66
C LEU A 96 21.55 -4.85 3.74
N ILE A 97 21.63 -4.34 2.51
CA ILE A 97 22.65 -4.71 1.53
C ILE A 97 23.09 -3.45 0.79
N GLY A 98 24.41 -3.30 0.63
CA GLY A 98 25.02 -2.10 0.07
C GLY A 98 25.10 -0.96 1.09
N ASP A 99 25.45 0.22 0.61
CA ASP A 99 25.62 1.43 1.40
C ASP A 99 25.09 2.68 0.68
N GLU A 100 25.36 3.86 1.26
CA GLU A 100 24.96 5.14 0.70
C GLU A 100 25.67 5.46 -0.63
N GLU A 101 26.89 4.96 -0.85
CA GLU A 101 27.59 5.14 -2.12
C GLU A 101 26.92 4.33 -3.23
N GLU A 102 26.60 3.06 -2.99
CA GLU A 102 25.82 2.26 -3.94
C GLU A 102 24.43 2.84 -4.17
N TYR A 103 23.79 3.33 -3.10
CA TYR A 103 22.52 4.03 -3.20
C TYR A 103 22.62 5.26 -4.11
N ARG A 104 23.65 6.10 -3.98
CA ARG A 104 23.83 7.27 -4.86
C ARG A 104 24.16 6.89 -6.29
N ILE A 105 25.01 5.89 -6.51
CA ILE A 105 25.41 5.44 -7.85
C ILE A 105 24.21 4.83 -8.60
N GLY A 106 23.38 4.04 -7.91
CA GLY A 106 22.10 3.54 -8.42
C GLY A 106 20.97 4.58 -8.38
N GLY A 107 21.18 5.64 -7.60
CA GLY A 107 20.17 6.56 -7.09
C GLY A 107 19.54 7.43 -8.14
N GLY A 108 20.25 7.76 -9.22
CA GLY A 108 19.69 8.56 -10.31
C GLY A 108 18.46 7.94 -10.97
N LEU A 109 18.28 6.62 -10.92
CA LEU A 109 17.06 5.96 -11.42
C LEU A 109 16.05 5.68 -10.31
N ILE A 110 16.52 5.47 -9.08
CA ILE A 110 15.64 5.22 -7.92
C ILE A 110 14.92 6.51 -7.51
N SER A 111 15.60 7.66 -7.56
CA SER A 111 15.02 8.97 -7.26
C SER A 111 13.87 9.31 -8.20
N GLU A 112 14.02 8.99 -9.50
CA GLU A 112 12.99 9.22 -10.52
C GLU A 112 11.71 8.40 -10.25
N LEU A 113 11.85 7.22 -9.64
CA LEU A 113 10.70 6.39 -9.28
C LEU A 113 10.06 6.77 -7.94
N ARG A 114 10.78 7.50 -7.07
CA ARG A 114 10.33 7.83 -5.72
C ARG A 114 9.11 8.74 -5.74
N ASP A 115 9.20 9.87 -6.43
CA ASP A 115 8.13 10.88 -6.40
C ASP A 115 6.80 10.37 -6.95
N PRO A 116 6.74 9.65 -8.10
CA PRO A 116 5.50 9.06 -8.58
C PRO A 116 4.89 8.07 -7.59
N VAL A 117 5.72 7.25 -6.92
CA VAL A 117 5.25 6.24 -5.97
C VAL A 117 4.72 6.88 -4.69
N VAL A 118 5.39 7.90 -4.17
CA VAL A 118 4.93 8.64 -2.98
C VAL A 118 3.61 9.37 -3.28
N LYS A 119 3.49 10.00 -4.46
CA LYS A 119 2.23 10.63 -4.89
C LYS A 119 1.10 9.63 -5.03
N ALA A 120 1.36 8.48 -5.67
CA ALA A 120 0.36 7.42 -5.81
C ALA A 120 -0.09 6.88 -4.44
N LEU A 121 0.84 6.74 -3.49
CA LEU A 121 0.51 6.31 -2.12
C LEU A 121 -0.34 7.34 -1.37
N ALA A 122 -0.04 8.64 -1.55
CA ALA A 122 -0.82 9.72 -0.94
C ALA A 122 -2.25 9.75 -1.51
N ALA A 123 -2.39 9.65 -2.83
CA ALA A 123 -3.70 9.59 -3.49
C ALA A 123 -4.51 8.37 -3.05
N ALA A 124 -3.91 7.18 -2.97
CA ALA A 124 -4.59 5.98 -2.51
C ALA A 124 -5.18 6.16 -1.10
N LYS A 125 -4.41 6.75 -0.17
CA LYS A 125 -4.89 7.04 1.19
C LYS A 125 -6.07 8.02 1.20
N GLU A 126 -6.08 9.00 0.30
CA GLU A 126 -7.18 9.97 0.20
C GLU A 126 -8.46 9.32 -0.32
N PHE A 127 -8.35 8.38 -1.28
CA PHE A 127 -9.48 7.57 -1.71
C PHE A 127 -10.00 6.67 -0.59
N ASP A 128 -9.12 5.94 0.10
CA ASP A 128 -9.53 5.06 1.22
C ASP A 128 -10.31 5.85 2.30
N ALA A 129 -9.84 7.04 2.67
CA ALA A 129 -10.51 7.88 3.68
C ALA A 129 -11.86 8.44 3.21
N ARG A 130 -12.02 8.63 1.89
CA ARG A 130 -13.27 9.08 1.30
C ARG A 130 -14.28 7.95 1.23
N ASP A 131 -13.84 6.76 0.82
CA ASP A 131 -14.68 5.56 0.75
C ASP A 131 -15.22 5.21 2.16
N GLU A 132 -14.38 5.30 3.20
CA GLU A 132 -14.83 5.13 4.61
C GLU A 132 -15.94 6.11 5.00
N LEU A 133 -15.86 7.38 4.57
CA LEU A 133 -16.89 8.37 4.86
C LEU A 133 -18.19 8.08 4.10
N GLU A 134 -18.08 7.70 2.82
CA GLU A 134 -19.25 7.34 2.00
C GLU A 134 -19.95 6.10 2.56
N ASP A 135 -19.20 5.09 3.01
CA ASP A 135 -19.73 3.89 3.68
C ASP A 135 -20.46 4.23 5.00
N GLU A 136 -19.93 5.16 5.81
CA GLU A 136 -20.58 5.62 7.04
C GLU A 136 -21.89 6.37 6.75
N GLU A 137 -21.90 7.24 5.73
CA GLU A 137 -23.10 7.99 5.31
C GLU A 137 -24.19 7.06 4.79
N ASP A 138 -23.83 6.07 3.97
CA ASP A 138 -24.78 5.11 3.44
C ASP A 138 -25.31 4.18 4.55
N ALA A 139 -24.47 3.73 5.48
CA ALA A 139 -24.93 2.99 6.65
C ALA A 139 -25.91 3.78 7.53
N ALA A 140 -25.67 5.09 7.71
CA ALA A 140 -26.59 5.96 8.44
C ALA A 140 -27.94 6.10 7.71
N ARG A 141 -27.92 6.27 6.38
CA ARG A 141 -29.13 6.35 5.56
C ARG A 141 -29.94 5.05 5.60
N GLU A 142 -29.28 3.91 5.49
CA GLU A 142 -29.93 2.59 5.59
C GLU A 142 -30.60 2.39 6.96
N LEU A 143 -29.96 2.82 8.05
CA LEU A 143 -30.56 2.78 9.39
C LEU A 143 -31.81 3.65 9.48
N GLU A 144 -31.77 4.89 8.98
CA GLU A 144 -32.93 5.79 8.96
C GLU A 144 -34.09 5.24 8.13
N GLU A 145 -33.80 4.62 6.98
CA GLU A 145 -34.82 3.97 6.15
C GLU A 145 -35.46 2.77 6.84
N VAL A 146 -34.66 1.94 7.52
CA VAL A 146 -35.15 0.81 8.30
C VAL A 146 -36.04 1.30 9.46
N GLU A 147 -35.60 2.32 10.21
CA GLU A 147 -36.38 2.91 11.28
C GLU A 147 -37.70 3.53 10.78
N GLY A 148 -37.65 4.27 9.67
CA GLY A 148 -38.82 4.86 9.02
C GLY A 148 -39.82 3.79 8.55
N ASN A 149 -39.33 2.70 7.97
CA ASN A 149 -40.14 1.57 7.54
C ASN A 149 -40.79 0.85 8.73
N ILE A 150 -40.04 0.61 9.81
CA ILE A 150 -40.57 0.02 11.05
C ILE A 150 -41.66 0.94 11.65
N GLY A 151 -41.41 2.24 11.73
CA GLY A 151 -42.37 3.22 12.23
C GLY A 151 -43.67 3.25 11.44
N THR A 152 -43.57 3.23 10.11
CA THR A 152 -44.73 3.19 9.20
C THR A 152 -45.53 1.90 9.38
N ARG A 153 -44.83 0.76 9.48
CA ARG A 153 -45.45 -0.55 9.65
C ARG A 153 -46.16 -0.70 11.00
N LEU A 154 -45.62 -0.11 12.07
CA LEU A 154 -46.27 -0.05 13.38
C LEU A 154 -47.54 0.82 13.36
N LYS A 155 -47.55 1.95 12.65
CA LYS A 155 -48.76 2.78 12.50
C LYS A 155 -49.87 2.01 11.79
N ASN A 156 -49.55 1.36 10.67
CA ASN A 156 -50.52 0.56 9.92
C ASN A 156 -51.09 -0.59 10.78
N LEU A 157 -50.25 -1.27 11.58
CA LEU A 157 -50.71 -2.33 12.48
C LEU A 157 -51.70 -1.82 13.55
N LYS A 158 -51.43 -0.64 14.12
CA LYS A 158 -52.30 0.01 15.10
C LYS A 158 -53.65 0.41 14.48
N GLU A 159 -53.66 0.96 13.28
CA GLU A 159 -54.91 1.29 12.57
C GLU A 159 -55.75 0.05 12.26
N ILE A 160 -55.12 -1.03 11.79
CA ILE A 160 -55.80 -2.30 11.52
C ILE A 160 -56.42 -2.88 12.80
N THR A 161 -55.67 -2.89 13.90
CA THR A 161 -56.17 -3.40 15.20
C THR A 161 -57.30 -2.55 15.76
N LEU A 162 -57.19 -1.21 15.73
CA LEU A 162 -58.28 -0.30 16.14
C LEU A 162 -59.55 -0.50 15.32
N SER A 163 -59.42 -0.61 13.99
CA SER A 163 -60.55 -0.87 13.09
C SER A 163 -61.20 -2.23 13.35
N SER A 164 -60.40 -3.26 13.62
CA SER A 164 -60.90 -4.59 13.98
C SER A 164 -61.64 -4.60 15.32
N CYS A 165 -61.08 -3.97 16.36
CA CYS A 165 -61.75 -3.84 17.67
C CYS A 165 -63.07 -3.08 17.55
N TYR A 166 -63.12 -2.01 16.76
CA TYR A 166 -64.35 -1.25 16.54
C TYR A 166 -65.46 -2.09 15.88
N LYS A 167 -65.12 -2.93 14.90
CA LYS A 167 -66.07 -3.85 14.26
C LYS A 167 -66.59 -4.95 15.19
N VAL A 168 -65.75 -5.42 16.13
CA VAL A 168 -66.17 -6.42 17.13
C VAL A 168 -67.09 -5.81 18.18
N LEU A 169 -66.88 -4.54 18.54
CA LEU A 169 -67.68 -3.84 19.54
C LEU A 169 -69.01 -3.30 18.99
N ASN A 170 -69.14 -3.15 17.67
CA ASN A 170 -70.39 -2.80 16.98
C ASN A 170 -70.77 -3.87 15.95
N PRO A 171 -71.18 -5.07 16.38
CA PRO A 171 -71.77 -6.04 15.47
C PRO A 171 -73.18 -5.54 15.10
N LEU A 172 -73.44 -5.40 13.81
CA LEU A 172 -74.78 -5.17 13.27
C LEU A 172 -75.74 -6.30 13.67
#